data_AF-A0AAF0EIR5-F1
#
_entry.id   AF-A0AAF0EIR5-F1
#
_cell.length_a   1.000
_cell.length_b   1.000
_cell.length_c   1.000
_cell.angle_alpha   90.00
_cell.angle_beta   90.00
_cell.angle_gamma   90.00
#
_symmetry.space_group_name_H-M   'P 1'
#
loop_
_entity.id
_entity.type
_entity.pdbx_description
1 polymer ?
#
loop_
_entity_poly.entity_id
_entity_poly.type
_entity_poly.pdbx_seq_one_letter_code
_entity_poly.pdbx_strand_id
1 'polypeptide(L)'
;MTQTDIATFANGCFWGTEHIYRKYFTNKGLLDVKVGFIGGNKDAANPSYRDVCTGKTGHAEAAQIVFDPSQVSYAELVEFFYRTHDPTQVNGQGPDIGTQYRSALFPHTEAQEMTAKSVTEEVQAKHFQPKGSKIVTEIRRVPVEDFFVAEEYHQAYLINNPSGYHCPTHPSCCTVVSVAGVVILSVFGWGFTHNWEAFMGSTDDPEDGRAAGMTCYGAAFVYLLFIVFCVCQVGVNRRYQRIQI
;
A
#
# COMPACT_ATOMS: atom_id res chain seq x y z
N MET A 1 -29.62 14.22 -6.87
CA MET A 1 -28.31 14.71 -7.33
C MET A 1 -27.29 14.12 -6.38
N THR A 2 -26.35 13.32 -6.86
CA THR A 2 -25.23 12.85 -6.03
C THR A 2 -24.39 14.06 -5.66
N GLN A 3 -24.23 14.32 -4.37
CA GLN A 3 -23.32 15.37 -3.91
C GLN A 3 -21.90 14.92 -4.25
N THR A 4 -21.04 15.83 -4.69
CA THR A 4 -19.67 15.52 -5.07
C THR A 4 -18.72 16.47 -4.36
N ASP A 5 -17.70 15.92 -3.73
CA ASP A 5 -16.58 16.68 -3.17
C ASP A 5 -15.25 16.11 -3.69
N ILE A 6 -14.18 16.90 -3.62
CA ILE A 6 -12.88 16.59 -4.19
C ILE A 6 -11.83 16.61 -3.08
N ALA A 7 -10.95 15.62 -3.07
CA ALA A 7 -9.80 15.56 -2.16
C ALA A 7 -8.53 15.29 -2.96
N THR A 8 -7.42 15.98 -2.67
CA THR A 8 -6.15 15.77 -3.36
C THR A 8 -5.05 15.38 -2.39
N PHE A 9 -4.43 14.21 -2.61
CA PHE A 9 -3.44 13.64 -1.70
C PHE A 9 -2.17 13.20 -2.42
N ALA A 10 -1.01 13.45 -1.81
CA ALA A 10 0.30 12.99 -2.25
C ALA A 10 0.94 12.10 -1.16
N ASN A 11 1.28 10.87 -1.50
CA ASN A 11 1.81 9.87 -0.57
C ASN A 11 2.87 8.96 -1.21
N GLY A 12 3.65 9.50 -2.15
CA GLY A 12 4.67 8.76 -2.89
C GLY A 12 4.26 8.56 -4.35
N CYS A 13 4.67 7.43 -4.94
CA CYS A 13 4.31 7.08 -6.31
C CYS A 13 2.78 7.02 -6.47
N PHE A 14 2.24 7.93 -7.29
CA PHE A 14 0.79 8.10 -7.48
C PHE A 14 0.07 6.88 -8.08
N TRP A 15 0.80 5.93 -8.69
CA TRP A 15 0.25 4.68 -9.21
C TRP A 15 -0.26 3.81 -8.08
N GLY A 16 0.52 3.71 -6.99
CA GLY A 16 0.12 2.99 -5.79
C GLY A 16 -1.04 3.68 -5.08
N THR A 17 -1.00 5.02 -5.01
CA THR A 17 -2.08 5.84 -4.45
C THR A 17 -3.40 5.56 -5.15
N GLU A 18 -3.45 5.75 -6.48
CA GLU A 18 -4.66 5.51 -7.25
C GLU A 18 -5.16 4.07 -7.08
N HIS A 19 -4.26 3.10 -7.22
CA HIS A 19 -4.62 1.69 -7.11
C HIS A 19 -5.27 1.36 -5.77
N ILE A 20 -4.72 1.84 -4.66
CA ILE A 20 -5.25 1.57 -3.34
C ILE A 20 -6.61 2.27 -3.15
N TYR A 21 -6.75 3.55 -3.50
CA TYR A 21 -8.03 4.23 -3.34
C TYR A 21 -9.14 3.56 -4.16
N ARG A 22 -8.87 3.22 -5.43
CA ARG A 22 -9.81 2.46 -6.26
C ARG A 22 -10.15 1.12 -5.60
N LYS A 23 -9.15 0.34 -5.22
CA LYS A 23 -9.35 -0.98 -4.58
C LYS A 23 -10.22 -0.94 -3.32
N TYR A 24 -10.06 0.08 -2.48
CA TYR A 24 -10.75 0.15 -1.18
C TYR A 24 -12.09 0.90 -1.22
N PHE A 25 -12.23 1.91 -2.08
CA PHE A 25 -13.39 2.82 -2.06
C PHE A 25 -14.31 2.75 -3.28
N THR A 26 -14.02 1.97 -4.34
CA THR A 26 -14.91 1.85 -5.52
C THR A 26 -16.37 1.53 -5.16
N ASN A 27 -16.62 0.76 -4.09
CA ASN A 27 -17.97 0.44 -3.62
C ASN A 27 -18.35 1.18 -2.32
N LYS A 28 -17.66 2.28 -2.00
CA LYS A 28 -17.81 3.03 -0.74
C LYS A 28 -17.78 4.54 -0.98
N GLY A 29 -18.48 5.00 -2.03
CA GLY A 29 -18.60 6.43 -2.32
C GLY A 29 -17.50 7.05 -3.19
N LEU A 30 -16.52 6.28 -3.68
CA LEU A 30 -15.58 6.80 -4.68
C LEU A 30 -16.26 6.92 -6.05
N LEU A 31 -16.15 8.10 -6.66
CA LEU A 31 -16.73 8.39 -7.97
C LEU A 31 -15.65 8.35 -9.07
N ASP A 32 -14.50 9.01 -8.85
CA ASP A 32 -13.36 8.94 -9.76
C ASP A 32 -12.03 9.21 -9.02
N VAL A 33 -10.92 8.82 -9.64
CA VAL A 33 -9.55 9.15 -9.20
C VAL A 33 -8.71 9.50 -10.42
N LYS A 34 -8.04 10.64 -10.39
CA LYS A 34 -7.07 11.04 -11.41
C LYS A 34 -5.71 11.26 -10.77
N VAL A 35 -4.66 10.79 -11.43
CA VAL A 35 -3.28 11.06 -10.99
C VAL A 35 -2.72 12.28 -11.73
N GLY A 36 -1.85 13.03 -11.04
CA GLY A 36 -1.38 14.31 -11.53
C GLY A 36 -0.32 14.95 -10.65
N PHE A 37 -0.09 16.23 -10.90
CA PHE A 37 0.95 17.04 -10.30
C PHE A 37 0.33 18.27 -9.64
N ILE A 38 0.70 18.55 -8.40
CA ILE A 38 0.19 19.71 -7.65
C ILE A 38 1.20 20.21 -6.61
N GLY A 39 1.05 21.47 -6.20
CA GLY A 39 1.82 22.03 -5.10
C GLY A 39 3.25 22.44 -5.49
N GLY A 40 3.53 22.58 -6.78
CA GLY A 40 4.79 23.12 -7.29
C GLY A 40 4.85 24.64 -7.36
N ASN A 41 5.92 25.12 -8.00
CA ASN A 41 6.17 26.53 -8.21
C ASN A 41 5.22 27.09 -9.28
N LYS A 42 4.79 28.34 -9.12
CA LYS A 42 3.89 29.02 -10.07
C LYS A 42 4.45 29.12 -11.49
N ASP A 43 5.78 29.15 -11.62
CA ASP A 43 6.47 29.23 -12.91
C ASP A 43 6.47 27.89 -13.67
N ALA A 44 6.15 26.78 -13.00
CA ALA A 44 6.05 25.44 -13.57
C ALA A 44 4.58 25.07 -13.85
N ALA A 45 3.91 25.85 -14.69
CA ALA A 45 2.54 25.60 -15.11
C ALA A 45 2.50 24.42 -16.10
N ASN A 46 1.56 23.48 -15.89
CA ASN A 46 1.36 22.30 -16.73
C ASN A 46 2.64 21.49 -17.00
N PRO A 47 3.34 21.00 -15.95
CA PRO A 47 4.58 20.25 -16.11
C PRO A 47 4.31 18.89 -16.76
N SER A 48 5.25 18.41 -17.58
CA SER A 48 5.26 16.99 -17.97
C SER A 48 5.80 16.13 -16.82
N TYR A 49 5.52 14.82 -16.85
CA TYR A 49 6.13 13.88 -15.92
C TYR A 49 7.66 14.02 -15.90
N ARG A 50 8.26 14.19 -17.08
CA ARG A 50 9.71 14.38 -17.22
C ARG A 50 10.21 15.63 -16.50
N ASP A 51 9.45 16.73 -16.53
CA ASP A 51 9.80 17.96 -15.82
C ASP A 51 9.74 17.75 -14.31
N VAL A 52 8.70 17.05 -13.82
CA VAL A 52 8.55 16.72 -12.40
C VAL A 52 9.66 15.79 -11.92
N CYS A 53 10.08 14.80 -12.72
CA CYS A 53 11.21 13.93 -12.39
C CYS A 53 12.54 14.68 -12.19
N THR A 54 12.68 15.91 -12.72
CA THR A 54 13.88 16.72 -12.45
C THR A 54 13.95 17.25 -11.01
N GLY A 55 12.83 17.22 -10.28
CA GLY A 55 12.69 17.80 -8.94
C GLY A 55 12.65 19.33 -8.90
N LYS A 56 12.84 20.01 -10.03
CA LYS A 56 12.94 21.49 -10.10
C LYS A 56 11.59 22.19 -10.07
N THR A 57 10.53 21.50 -10.47
CA THR A 57 9.18 22.08 -10.55
C THR A 57 8.55 22.28 -9.16
N GLY A 58 8.98 21.52 -8.16
CA GLY A 58 8.42 21.50 -6.81
C GLY A 58 7.07 20.77 -6.69
N HIS A 59 6.51 20.27 -7.80
CA HIS A 59 5.25 19.55 -7.78
C HIS A 59 5.39 18.20 -7.06
N ALA A 60 4.35 17.80 -6.35
CA ALA A 60 4.15 16.46 -5.82
C ALA A 60 3.39 15.61 -6.84
N GLU A 61 3.72 14.33 -6.91
CA GLU A 61 2.82 13.31 -7.46
C GLU A 61 1.64 13.14 -6.51
N ALA A 62 0.43 13.35 -7.03
CA ALA A 62 -0.78 13.31 -6.24
C ALA A 62 -1.91 12.59 -6.98
N ALA A 63 -2.88 12.10 -6.20
CA ALA A 63 -4.15 11.63 -6.68
C ALA A 63 -5.26 12.61 -6.27
N GLN A 64 -6.04 13.08 -7.23
CA GLN A 64 -7.27 13.81 -7.03
C GLN A 64 -8.43 12.82 -7.04
N ILE A 65 -9.15 12.75 -5.93
CA ILE A 65 -10.21 11.81 -5.62
C ILE A 65 -11.52 12.58 -5.62
N VAL A 66 -12.45 12.16 -6.48
CA VAL A 66 -13.83 12.65 -6.50
C VAL A 66 -14.67 11.64 -5.73
N PHE A 67 -15.39 12.09 -4.70
CA PHE A 67 -16.15 11.21 -3.82
C PHE A 67 -17.52 11.79 -3.47
N ASP A 68 -18.42 10.91 -3.04
CA ASP A 68 -19.74 11.24 -2.53
C ASP A 68 -19.67 11.42 -0.99
N PRO A 69 -19.76 12.66 -0.47
CA PRO A 69 -19.65 12.94 0.96
C PRO A 69 -20.79 12.34 1.79
N SER A 70 -21.87 11.86 1.16
CA SER A 70 -22.94 11.13 1.85
C SER A 70 -22.58 9.66 2.14
N GLN A 71 -21.55 9.13 1.48
CA GLN A 71 -21.11 7.73 1.63
C GLN A 71 -19.74 7.61 2.30
N VAL A 72 -18.82 8.55 2.05
CA VAL A 72 -17.49 8.59 2.68
C VAL A 72 -17.13 10.02 3.03
N SER A 73 -16.69 10.24 4.27
CA SER A 73 -16.27 11.55 4.73
C SER A 73 -14.82 11.86 4.33
N TYR A 74 -14.50 13.15 4.21
CA TYR A 74 -13.13 13.59 4.01
C TYR A 74 -12.19 13.12 5.14
N ALA A 75 -12.68 13.06 6.39
CA ALA A 75 -11.91 12.56 7.52
C ALA A 75 -11.49 11.10 7.36
N GLU A 76 -12.39 10.24 6.88
CA GLU A 76 -12.10 8.82 6.60
C GLU A 76 -11.05 8.66 5.49
N LEU A 77 -11.11 9.51 4.46
CA LEU A 77 -10.12 9.53 3.40
C LEU A 77 -8.74 9.95 3.93
N VAL A 78 -8.67 10.96 4.81
CA VAL A 78 -7.41 11.40 5.44
C VAL A 78 -6.87 10.35 6.42
N GLU A 79 -7.73 9.70 7.21
CA GLU A 79 -7.29 8.60 8.09
C GLU A 79 -6.73 7.45 7.25
N PHE A 80 -7.41 7.11 6.16
CA PHE A 80 -6.95 6.08 5.24
C PHE A 80 -5.62 6.45 4.58
N PHE A 81 -5.44 7.70 4.14
CA PHE A 81 -4.17 8.22 3.63
C PHE A 81 -3.01 7.86 4.55
N TYR A 82 -3.13 8.12 5.86
CA TYR A 82 -2.08 7.83 6.83
C TYR A 82 -1.77 6.34 7.05
N ARG A 83 -2.64 5.43 6.59
CA ARG A 83 -2.46 3.97 6.68
C ARG A 83 -1.79 3.36 5.45
N THR A 84 -1.56 4.15 4.40
CA THR A 84 -1.14 3.64 3.09
C THR A 84 0.34 3.89 2.77
N HIS A 85 1.04 4.70 3.56
CA HIS A 85 2.39 5.17 3.27
C HIS A 85 3.09 5.63 4.55
N ASP A 86 4.42 5.69 4.57
CA ASP A 86 5.17 6.28 5.69
C ASP A 86 5.05 7.83 5.70
N PRO A 87 4.31 8.44 6.65
CA PRO A 87 4.14 9.89 6.70
C PRO A 87 5.27 10.58 7.50
N THR A 88 6.30 9.84 7.92
CA THR A 88 7.46 10.36 8.65
C THR A 88 8.68 10.56 7.75
N GLN A 89 8.66 9.98 6.54
CA GLN A 89 9.72 10.13 5.55
C GLN A 89 9.62 11.49 4.84
N VAL A 90 10.68 12.29 4.97
CA VAL A 90 10.76 13.61 4.32
C VAL A 90 11.17 13.43 2.87
N ASN A 91 10.41 14.04 1.94
CA ASN A 91 10.72 14.07 0.51
C ASN A 91 11.03 12.69 -0.09
N GLY A 92 10.22 11.69 0.26
CA GLY A 92 10.34 10.36 -0.30
C GLY A 92 9.32 9.40 0.29
N GLN A 93 9.17 8.26 -0.37
CA GLN A 93 8.38 7.15 0.10
C GLN A 93 9.06 5.82 -0.25
N GLY A 94 9.58 5.14 0.77
CA GLY A 94 10.37 3.93 0.58
C GLY A 94 11.58 4.20 -0.32
N PRO A 95 11.76 3.46 -1.43
CA PRO A 95 12.86 3.66 -2.39
C PRO A 95 12.66 4.88 -3.32
N ASP A 96 11.44 5.43 -3.39
CA ASP A 96 11.13 6.57 -4.26
C ASP A 96 11.54 7.87 -3.55
N ILE A 97 12.72 8.39 -3.87
CA ILE A 97 13.31 9.57 -3.21
C ILE A 97 13.21 10.81 -4.10
N GLY A 98 12.67 11.89 -3.55
CA GLY A 98 12.47 13.16 -4.25
C GLY A 98 11.32 13.97 -3.68
N THR A 99 11.36 15.29 -3.87
CA THR A 99 10.29 16.21 -3.43
C THR A 99 8.94 15.88 -4.07
N GLN A 100 8.95 15.23 -5.24
CA GLN A 100 7.74 14.77 -5.91
C GLN A 100 7.04 13.63 -5.15
N TYR A 101 7.76 12.85 -4.34
CA TYR A 101 7.19 11.72 -3.60
C TYR A 101 6.88 12.05 -2.13
N ARG A 102 6.86 13.34 -1.77
CA ARG A 102 6.59 13.78 -0.40
C ARG A 102 5.16 13.44 0.04
N SER A 103 4.99 13.24 1.35
CA SER A 103 3.67 13.17 1.98
C SER A 103 3.07 14.57 2.05
N ALA A 104 1.94 14.80 1.38
CA ALA A 104 1.19 16.06 1.44
C ALA A 104 -0.32 15.85 1.28
N LEU A 105 -1.09 16.66 1.99
CA LEU A 105 -2.53 16.83 1.83
C LEU A 105 -2.78 18.22 1.23
N PHE A 106 -3.58 18.27 0.17
CA PHE A 106 -3.96 19.52 -0.50
C PHE A 106 -5.47 19.77 -0.34
N PRO A 107 -5.92 20.28 0.83
CA PRO A 107 -7.29 20.69 1.03
C PRO A 107 -7.73 21.77 0.02
N HIS A 108 -8.98 21.70 -0.41
CA HIS A 108 -9.58 22.68 -1.33
C HIS A 108 -10.50 23.68 -0.63
N THR A 109 -10.95 23.36 0.58
CA THR A 109 -11.77 24.24 1.42
C THR A 109 -11.15 24.43 2.81
N GLU A 110 -11.56 25.48 3.52
CA GLU A 110 -11.14 25.69 4.90
C GLU A 110 -11.63 24.56 5.83
N ALA A 111 -12.83 24.03 5.59
CA ALA A 111 -13.35 22.88 6.32
C ALA A 111 -12.45 21.64 6.15
N GLN A 112 -12.05 21.32 4.91
CA GLN A 112 -11.12 20.23 4.64
C GLN A 112 -9.74 20.46 5.29
N GLU A 113 -9.25 21.71 5.31
CA GLU A 113 -7.97 22.03 5.96
C GLU A 113 -8.04 21.80 7.47
N MET A 114 -9.12 22.22 8.12
CA MET A 114 -9.35 21.99 9.54
C MET A 114 -9.50 20.50 9.85
N THR A 115 -10.27 19.76 9.04
CA THR A 115 -10.40 18.30 9.19
C THR A 115 -9.06 17.60 9.00
N ALA A 116 -8.28 17.96 7.98
CA ALA A 116 -6.96 17.39 7.75
C ALA A 116 -6.06 17.58 8.98
N LYS A 117 -5.96 18.80 9.50
CA LYS A 117 -5.16 19.10 10.70
C LYS A 117 -5.61 18.29 11.91
N SER A 118 -6.92 18.23 12.18
CA SER A 118 -7.48 17.47 13.30
C SER A 118 -7.14 15.98 13.20
N VAL A 119 -7.37 15.37 12.05
CA VAL A 119 -7.08 13.95 11.83
C VAL A 119 -5.58 13.68 11.94
N THR A 120 -4.73 14.56 11.39
CA THR A 120 -3.27 14.45 11.53
C THR A 120 -2.83 14.49 12.99
N GLU A 121 -3.39 15.39 13.80
CA GLU A 121 -3.08 15.50 15.24
C GLU A 121 -3.51 14.25 16.01
N GLU A 122 -4.71 13.74 15.74
CA GLU A 122 -5.23 12.51 16.34
C GLU A 122 -4.35 11.29 15.98
N VAL A 123 -4.00 11.16 14.70
CA VAL A 123 -3.12 10.10 14.20
C VAL A 123 -1.72 10.22 14.80
N GLN A 124 -1.17 11.43 14.86
CA GLN A 124 0.12 11.72 15.49
C GLN A 124 0.12 11.29 16.95
N ALA A 125 -0.89 11.69 17.74
CA ALA A 125 -1.00 11.38 19.15
C ALA A 125 -1.17 9.88 19.41
N LYS A 126 -2.02 9.22 18.63
CA LYS A 126 -2.38 7.82 18.86
C LYS A 126 -1.32 6.83 18.38
N HIS A 127 -0.64 7.12 17.26
CA HIS A 127 0.18 6.11 16.58
C HIS A 127 1.66 6.45 16.43
N PHE A 128 2.03 7.74 16.45
CA PHE A 128 3.42 8.17 16.21
C PHE A 128 4.12 8.72 17.45
N GLN A 129 3.42 9.46 18.31
CA GLN A 129 3.97 9.96 19.59
C GLN A 129 4.47 8.82 20.50
N PRO A 130 3.74 7.71 20.70
CA PRO A 130 4.23 6.59 21.53
C PRO A 130 5.50 5.94 20.99
N LYS A 131 5.79 6.14 19.70
CA LYS A 131 6.96 5.61 19.00
C LYS A 131 8.11 6.63 18.91
N GLY A 132 7.91 7.86 19.39
CA GLY A 132 8.89 8.94 19.26
C GLY A 132 9.08 9.45 17.82
N SER A 133 8.14 9.16 16.92
CA SER A 133 8.18 9.58 15.51
C SER A 133 7.27 10.79 15.29
N LYS A 134 7.60 11.62 14.31
CA LYS A 134 6.83 12.81 13.94
C LYS A 134 6.36 12.72 12.49
N ILE A 135 5.08 12.97 12.27
CA ILE A 135 4.47 13.12 10.95
C ILE A 135 5.04 14.39 10.31
N VAL A 136 5.51 14.26 9.08
CA VAL A 136 6.07 15.36 8.27
C VAL A 136 5.17 15.75 7.09
N THR A 137 3.95 15.20 7.03
CA THR A 137 2.96 15.51 6.01
C THR A 137 2.72 17.02 5.92
N GLU A 138 2.94 17.58 4.74
CA GLU A 138 2.61 18.97 4.42
C GLU A 138 1.09 19.09 4.30
N ILE A 139 0.45 19.99 5.06
CA ILE A 139 -0.94 20.37 4.84
C ILE A 139 -0.93 21.78 4.27
N ARG A 140 -1.26 21.92 2.99
CA ARG A 140 -1.34 23.22 2.33
C ARG A 140 -2.60 23.31 1.49
N ARG A 141 -3.43 24.31 1.81
CA ARG A 141 -4.62 24.60 1.01
C ARG A 141 -4.22 25.11 -0.37
N VAL A 142 -4.76 24.47 -1.40
CA VAL A 142 -4.49 24.79 -2.82
C VAL A 142 -5.83 24.73 -3.59
N PRO A 143 -6.10 25.65 -4.53
CA PRO A 143 -7.27 25.58 -5.39
C PRO A 143 -7.34 24.25 -6.16
N VAL A 144 -8.54 23.77 -6.47
CA VAL A 144 -8.73 22.51 -7.22
C VAL A 144 -8.09 22.61 -8.60
N GLU A 145 -8.08 23.82 -9.17
CA GLU A 145 -7.65 24.16 -10.52
C GLU A 145 -6.12 24.09 -10.69
N ASP A 146 -5.36 24.11 -9.59
CA ASP A 146 -3.90 24.01 -9.61
C ASP A 146 -3.41 22.55 -9.76
N PHE A 147 -4.34 21.60 -9.90
CA PHE A 147 -4.05 20.20 -10.19
C PHE A 147 -3.84 19.97 -11.70
N PHE A 148 -2.63 19.58 -12.08
CA PHE A 148 -2.29 19.23 -13.46
C PHE A 148 -2.42 17.72 -13.66
N VAL A 149 -3.40 17.29 -14.45
CA VAL A 149 -3.61 15.87 -14.76
C VAL A 149 -2.38 15.31 -15.48
N ALA A 150 -1.84 14.20 -15.00
CA ALA A 150 -0.71 13.52 -15.64
C ALA A 150 -1.13 12.85 -16.95
N GLU A 151 -0.14 12.51 -17.77
CA GLU A 151 -0.33 11.86 -19.07
C GLU A 151 -1.17 10.58 -18.98
N GLU A 152 -1.93 10.27 -20.02
CA GLU A 152 -2.93 9.18 -20.02
C GLU A 152 -2.33 7.81 -19.62
N TYR A 153 -1.08 7.54 -19.98
CA TYR A 153 -0.42 6.28 -19.64
C TYR A 153 -0.14 6.11 -18.14
N HIS A 154 -0.19 7.19 -17.34
CA HIS A 154 -0.10 7.12 -15.89
C HIS A 154 -1.45 6.80 -15.24
N GLN A 155 -2.57 7.11 -15.91
CA GLN A 155 -3.91 6.88 -15.39
C GLN A 155 -4.22 5.39 -15.35
N ALA A 156 -4.75 4.90 -14.22
CA ALA A 156 -5.07 3.50 -13.99
C ALA A 156 -3.90 2.54 -14.29
N TYR A 157 -2.65 3.00 -14.12
CA TYR A 157 -1.45 2.26 -14.56
C TYR A 157 -1.39 0.83 -13.99
N LEU A 158 -1.60 0.66 -12.68
CA LEU A 158 -1.57 -0.66 -12.03
C LEU A 158 -2.83 -1.52 -12.30
N ILE A 159 -3.89 -0.93 -12.84
CA ILE A 159 -5.06 -1.68 -13.31
C ILE A 159 -4.75 -2.25 -14.71
N ASN A 160 -4.16 -1.43 -15.58
CA ASN A 160 -3.77 -1.81 -16.94
C ASN A 160 -2.54 -2.72 -16.96
N ASN A 161 -1.63 -2.54 -15.99
CA ASN A 161 -0.40 -3.32 -15.83
C ASN A 161 -0.30 -3.89 -14.41
N PRO A 162 -1.02 -4.99 -14.09
CA PRO A 162 -1.02 -5.58 -12.74
C PRO A 162 0.37 -6.02 -12.25
N SER A 163 1.27 -6.38 -13.17
CA SER A 163 2.68 -6.74 -12.88
C SER A 163 3.64 -5.55 -12.94
N GLY A 164 3.13 -4.32 -13.05
CA GLY A 164 3.92 -3.10 -13.04
C GLY A 164 4.59 -2.82 -11.68
N TYR A 165 5.31 -1.71 -11.58
CA TYR A 165 5.99 -1.34 -10.35
C TYR A 165 5.00 -1.07 -9.21
N HIS A 166 5.07 -1.89 -8.17
CA HIS A 166 4.40 -1.66 -6.89
C HIS A 166 5.43 -1.08 -5.92
N CYS A 167 5.23 0.17 -5.49
CA CYS A 167 6.06 0.73 -4.44
C CYS A 167 5.91 -0.15 -3.17
N PRO A 168 6.99 -0.66 -2.58
CA PRO A 168 6.91 -1.67 -1.52
C PRO A 168 6.28 -1.17 -0.21
N THR A 169 6.12 0.15 -0.05
CA THR A 169 5.40 0.76 1.08
C THR A 169 3.88 0.67 0.92
N HIS A 170 3.39 0.46 -0.30
CA HIS A 170 1.99 0.21 -0.61
C HIS A 170 1.71 -1.30 -0.46
N PRO A 171 0.88 -1.71 0.53
CA PRO A 171 0.78 -3.11 0.91
C PRO A 171 0.18 -3.98 -0.21
N SER A 172 1.04 -4.76 -0.87
CA SER A 172 0.64 -5.88 -1.71
C SER A 172 0.50 -7.14 -0.84
N CYS A 173 -0.70 -7.72 -0.89
CA CYS A 173 -1.16 -8.87 -0.10
C CYS A 173 -0.38 -10.15 -0.49
N CYS A 174 0.74 -10.44 0.19
CA CYS A 174 1.57 -11.62 -0.10
C CYS A 174 1.53 -12.71 1.00
N THR A 175 0.63 -12.60 1.98
CA THR A 175 0.73 -13.44 3.20
C THR A 175 -0.12 -14.74 3.17
N VAL A 176 -0.97 -14.96 2.18
CA VAL A 176 -2.01 -16.02 2.26
C VAL A 176 -1.56 -17.38 1.71
N VAL A 177 -0.53 -17.45 0.86
CA VAL A 177 -0.19 -18.69 0.14
C VAL A 177 0.63 -19.70 0.98
N SER A 178 1.32 -19.26 2.04
CA SER A 178 2.33 -20.12 2.70
C SER A 178 1.81 -21.03 3.82
N VAL A 179 0.64 -20.75 4.42
CA VAL A 179 0.15 -21.50 5.60
C VAL A 179 -0.45 -22.86 5.22
N ALA A 180 -1.16 -22.95 4.09
CA ALA A 180 -1.78 -24.19 3.64
C ALA A 180 -0.74 -25.28 3.26
N GLY A 181 0.40 -24.88 2.68
CA GLY A 181 1.46 -25.80 2.27
C GLY A 181 2.11 -26.55 3.45
N VAL A 182 2.34 -25.87 4.58
CA VAL A 182 2.91 -26.52 5.77
C VAL A 182 1.96 -27.52 6.40
N VAL A 183 0.67 -27.17 6.51
CA VAL A 183 -0.33 -28.08 7.09
C VAL A 183 -0.46 -29.34 6.24
N ILE A 184 -0.54 -29.21 4.92
CA ILE A 184 -0.69 -30.34 3.99
C ILE A 184 0.53 -31.26 4.03
N LEU A 185 1.75 -30.71 3.97
CA LEU A 185 2.97 -31.52 3.97
C LEU A 185 3.27 -32.17 5.32
N SER A 186 2.91 -31.52 6.44
CA SER A 186 3.02 -32.14 7.76
C SER A 186 2.05 -33.31 7.95
N VAL A 187 0.83 -33.22 7.41
CA VAL A 187 -0.15 -34.32 7.43
C VAL A 187 0.33 -35.50 6.58
N PHE A 188 0.87 -35.24 5.37
CA PHE A 188 1.45 -36.30 4.54
C PHE A 188 2.67 -36.96 5.20
N GLY A 189 3.60 -36.18 5.78
CA GLY A 189 4.76 -36.74 6.48
C GLY A 189 4.39 -37.62 7.68
N TRP A 190 3.37 -37.24 8.45
CA TRP A 190 2.84 -38.08 9.52
C TRP A 190 2.16 -39.35 9.01
N GLY A 191 1.38 -39.25 7.92
CA GLY A 191 0.77 -40.41 7.26
C GLY A 191 1.77 -41.46 6.78
N PHE A 192 2.90 -41.03 6.19
CA PHE A 192 3.96 -41.94 5.74
C PHE A 192 4.71 -42.64 6.89
N THR A 193 4.83 -42.01 8.07
CA THR A 193 5.54 -42.64 9.21
C THR A 193 4.68 -43.57 10.06
N HIS A 194 3.37 -43.54 9.88
CA HIS A 194 2.42 -44.41 10.59
C HIS A 194 1.77 -45.45 9.66
N ASN A 195 2.38 -45.71 8.49
CA ASN A 195 1.93 -46.67 7.48
C ASN A 195 0.45 -46.48 7.07
N TRP A 196 0.01 -45.23 6.91
CA TRP A 196 -1.35 -44.91 6.45
C TRP A 196 -1.44 -44.92 4.91
N GLU A 197 -0.99 -46.01 4.29
CA GLU A 197 -0.81 -46.12 2.84
C GLU A 197 -2.15 -46.14 2.08
N ALA A 198 -3.20 -46.71 2.68
CA ALA A 198 -4.54 -46.78 2.11
C ALA A 198 -5.20 -45.41 1.87
N PHE A 199 -4.77 -44.36 2.57
CA PHE A 199 -5.28 -42.99 2.38
C PHE A 199 -4.55 -42.23 1.27
N MET A 200 -3.37 -42.71 0.88
CA MET A 200 -2.49 -42.03 -0.09
C MET A 200 -2.51 -42.65 -1.50
N GLY A 201 -3.33 -43.69 -1.72
CA GLY A 201 -3.66 -44.20 -3.05
C GLY A 201 -2.60 -45.11 -3.71
N SER A 202 -1.58 -45.55 -2.97
CA SER A 202 -0.61 -46.56 -3.44
C SER A 202 -0.96 -47.95 -2.91
N THR A 203 -0.97 -48.96 -3.79
CA THR A 203 -1.09 -50.38 -3.41
C THR A 203 0.25 -51.10 -3.31
N ASP A 204 1.34 -50.42 -3.68
CA ASP A 204 2.69 -50.98 -3.62
C ASP A 204 3.45 -50.33 -2.46
N ASP A 205 3.98 -51.21 -1.60
CA ASP A 205 4.72 -50.92 -0.38
C ASP A 205 6.11 -50.36 -0.77
N PRO A 206 6.48 -49.12 -0.40
CA PRO A 206 7.84 -48.66 -0.62
C PRO A 206 8.79 -49.49 0.24
N GLU A 207 9.85 -50.06 -0.35
CA GLU A 207 10.85 -50.90 0.36
C GLU A 207 11.41 -50.27 1.65
N ASP A 208 11.32 -48.93 1.80
CA ASP A 208 11.60 -48.21 3.04
C ASP A 208 10.65 -47.01 3.24
N GLY A 209 9.47 -47.27 3.79
CA GLY A 209 8.50 -46.22 4.17
C GLY A 209 9.05 -45.15 5.13
N ARG A 210 10.11 -45.48 5.91
CA ARG A 210 10.78 -44.48 6.76
C ARG A 210 11.57 -43.49 5.93
N ALA A 211 12.25 -43.93 4.87
CA ALA A 211 12.95 -43.05 3.95
C ALA A 211 11.98 -42.09 3.25
N ALA A 212 10.82 -42.59 2.79
CA ALA A 212 9.77 -41.75 2.21
C ALA A 212 9.26 -40.70 3.21
N GLY A 213 8.93 -41.12 4.44
CA GLY A 213 8.52 -40.20 5.51
C GLY A 213 9.57 -39.12 5.83
N MET A 214 10.85 -39.48 5.84
CA MET A 214 11.94 -38.51 6.04
C MET A 214 12.04 -37.47 4.92
N THR A 215 11.75 -37.83 3.66
CA THR A 215 11.73 -36.85 2.57
C THR A 215 10.57 -35.85 2.71
N CYS A 216 9.39 -36.30 3.13
CA CYS A 216 8.25 -35.43 3.40
C CYS A 216 8.52 -34.49 4.59
N TYR A 217 9.15 -34.98 5.67
CA TYR A 217 9.57 -34.12 6.78
C TYR A 217 10.68 -33.14 6.39
N GLY A 218 11.62 -33.55 5.55
CA GLY A 218 12.62 -32.67 4.96
C GLY A 218 11.96 -31.53 4.16
N ALA A 219 10.98 -31.85 3.31
CA ALA A 219 10.20 -30.86 2.59
C ALA A 219 9.42 -29.93 3.54
N ALA A 220 8.74 -30.48 4.56
CA ALA A 220 8.03 -29.69 5.56
C ALA A 220 8.97 -28.76 6.34
N PHE A 221 10.20 -29.20 6.64
CA PHE A 221 11.22 -28.38 7.29
C PHE A 221 11.70 -27.24 6.40
N VAL A 222 11.92 -27.48 5.10
CA VAL A 222 12.25 -26.42 4.13
C VAL A 222 11.12 -25.40 4.02
N TYR A 223 9.86 -25.85 3.99
CA TYR A 223 8.71 -24.95 4.02
C TYR A 223 8.61 -24.20 5.35
N LEU A 224 8.94 -24.81 6.49
CA LEU A 224 9.03 -24.14 7.79
C LEU A 224 10.12 -23.07 7.79
N LEU A 225 11.29 -23.34 7.23
CA LEU A 225 12.35 -22.35 7.05
C LEU A 225 11.91 -21.22 6.12
N PHE A 226 11.16 -21.54 5.06
CA PHE A 226 10.56 -20.54 4.19
C PHE A 226 9.49 -19.72 4.92
N ILE A 227 8.66 -20.33 5.78
CA ILE A 227 7.74 -19.60 6.66
C ILE A 227 8.51 -18.73 7.64
N VAL A 228 9.57 -19.22 8.27
CA VAL A 228 10.40 -18.41 9.18
C VAL A 228 11.04 -17.27 8.41
N PHE A 229 11.54 -17.50 7.21
CA PHE A 229 12.05 -16.46 6.33
C PHE A 229 10.95 -15.45 5.95
N CYS A 230 9.75 -15.90 5.57
CA CYS A 230 8.60 -15.06 5.29
C CYS A 230 8.06 -14.35 6.53
N VAL A 231 8.13 -14.93 7.73
CA VAL A 231 7.74 -14.32 9.01
C VAL A 231 8.81 -13.35 9.47
N CYS A 232 10.08 -13.60 9.17
CA CYS A 232 11.17 -12.65 9.33
C CYS A 232 11.04 -11.51 8.32
N GLN A 233 10.66 -11.78 7.07
CA GLN A 233 10.37 -10.75 6.08
C GLN A 233 9.10 -9.99 6.41
N VAL A 234 8.03 -10.64 6.89
CA VAL A 234 6.84 -10.01 7.46
C VAL A 234 7.19 -9.33 8.77
N GLY A 235 8.22 -9.76 9.50
CA GLY A 235 8.68 -9.17 10.76
C GLY A 235 9.53 -7.92 10.54
N VAL A 236 10.35 -7.93 9.49
CA VAL A 236 11.10 -6.80 8.94
C VAL A 236 10.12 -5.85 8.25
N ASN A 237 9.18 -6.37 7.47
CA ASN A 237 8.08 -5.61 6.86
C ASN A 237 7.07 -5.16 7.92
N ARG A 238 6.93 -5.82 9.08
CA ARG A 238 6.20 -5.36 10.28
C ARG A 238 7.05 -4.49 11.18
N ARG A 239 8.35 -4.39 10.97
CA ARG A 239 9.18 -3.32 11.56
C ARG A 239 9.04 -2.07 10.69
N TYR A 240 9.02 -2.22 9.37
CA TYR A 240 8.60 -1.20 8.40
C TYR A 240 7.10 -0.83 8.53
N GLN A 241 6.19 -1.77 8.82
CA GLN A 241 4.76 -1.52 9.07
C GLN A 241 4.48 -1.26 10.56
N ARG A 242 5.42 -1.47 11.49
CA ARG A 242 5.33 -0.87 12.85
C ARG A 242 5.64 0.62 12.81
N ILE A 243 6.15 1.14 11.68
CA ILE A 243 6.14 2.56 11.35
C ILE A 243 4.75 3.00 10.84
N GLN A 244 3.82 2.06 10.62
CA GLN A 244 2.43 2.32 10.24
C GLN A 244 1.49 2.02 11.43
N ILE A 245 0.38 2.76 11.42
CA ILE A 245 -0.67 2.96 12.44
C ILE A 245 -1.30 1.66 12.95
#